data_AF-A0A955TLX7-F1
#
_entry.id   AF-A0A955TLX7-F1
#
_cell.length_a   1.000
_cell.length_b   1.000
_cell.length_c   1.000
_cell.angle_alpha   90.00
_cell.angle_beta   90.00
_cell.angle_gamma   90.00
#
_symmetry.space_group_name_H-M   'P 1'
#
loop_
_entity.id
_entity.type
_entity.pdbx_description
1 polymer ?
#
loop_
_entity_poly.entity_id
_entity_poly.type
_entity_poly.pdbx_seq_one_letter_code
_entity_poly.pdbx_strand_id
1 'polypeptide(L)'
;MFLFYASQKAMVEKMTEEVRQQRNGPPKHSETVELSDFRHQIQKAREEFPQLWESSRKYIAPEQYQEILPWLIEGIRYHAGESSWVQPVIEALLAFRKPQSSGQQCLHQQILKNLSGLPSSKAIRALIVWRFSQQARHNKSKTGELSPARLVELLQQSSNPYDLLFHVLTPSLLDIGAGDLTFEQELGGYYLGKRSPEQPGLILHAFDRLTPGSKVGGVYHRNRDRERALKSVSPKELLFRFWGDMGLEECSREKGMLSRYTMVTCHAPANPTFAYEPSRLTSDMIDRHLRRTRGDYHFGRFQGEHVLEVSHRGQILTFPDWKFEILGPLRLLEFICKNGAVGVLSAVDDEVFWEILSQLLADERYRPVNQILTLEIRRKVFGDLYERLQGLGSGDCIDLSTVAKLRTGLFHAPKGDCEGGESVRLAYVEIRRGAVLTGIPSSFTARQFGQMQEEVEPWWIILVPEFEVEKDEKL
;
A
#
# COMPACT_ATOMS: atom_id res chain seq x y z
N MET A 1 -33.85 47.28 55.01
CA MET A 1 -34.32 46.11 54.23
C MET A 1 -34.45 46.41 52.73
N PHE A 2 -35.03 47.55 52.33
CA PHE A 2 -35.13 47.95 50.91
C PHE A 2 -33.79 48.23 50.19
N LEU A 3 -32.78 48.76 50.89
CA LEU A 3 -31.45 49.02 50.30
C LEU A 3 -30.62 47.75 50.04
N PHE A 4 -30.89 46.66 50.77
CA PHE A 4 -30.17 45.40 50.61
C PHE A 4 -30.67 44.60 49.40
N TYR A 5 -31.97 44.70 49.10
CA TYR A 5 -32.59 44.08 47.93
C TYR A 5 -32.21 44.75 46.61
N ALA A 6 -32.04 46.08 46.60
CA ALA A 6 -31.60 46.81 45.41
C ALA A 6 -30.14 46.49 45.04
N SER A 7 -29.27 46.28 46.04
CA SER A 7 -27.86 45.93 45.84
C SER A 7 -27.67 44.51 45.30
N GLN A 8 -28.44 43.52 45.77
CA GLN A 8 -28.38 42.16 45.23
C GLN A 8 -28.96 42.07 43.82
N LYS A 9 -30.03 42.82 43.50
CA LYS A 9 -30.60 42.83 42.16
C LYS A 9 -29.64 43.43 41.13
N ALA A 10 -28.95 44.52 41.48
CA ALA A 10 -27.93 45.13 40.63
C ALA A 10 -26.69 44.21 40.44
N MET A 11 -26.30 43.45 41.46
CA MET A 11 -25.19 42.50 41.37
C MET A 11 -25.54 41.29 40.49
N VAL A 12 -26.77 40.77 40.60
CA VAL A 12 -27.26 39.67 39.74
C VAL A 12 -27.44 40.14 38.30
N GLU A 13 -27.98 41.33 38.06
CA GLU A 13 -28.07 41.91 36.70
C GLU A 13 -26.69 42.14 36.09
N LYS A 14 -25.71 42.62 36.88
CA LYS A 14 -24.33 42.81 36.41
C LYS A 14 -23.61 41.48 36.11
N MET A 15 -23.78 40.44 36.94
CA MET A 15 -23.27 39.09 36.66
C MET A 15 -23.96 38.46 35.44
N THR A 16 -25.26 38.71 35.26
CA THR A 16 -26.01 38.17 34.11
C THR A 16 -25.57 38.84 32.81
N GLU A 17 -25.28 40.15 32.84
CA GLU A 17 -24.77 40.90 31.70
C GLU A 17 -23.31 40.55 31.37
N GLU A 18 -22.46 40.31 32.38
CA GLU A 18 -21.08 39.82 32.18
C GLU A 18 -21.03 38.40 31.59
N VAL A 19 -21.92 37.50 32.03
CA VAL A 19 -22.07 36.15 31.44
C VAL A 19 -22.64 36.22 30.01
N ARG A 20 -23.48 37.22 29.70
CA ARG A 20 -24.02 37.45 28.36
C ARG A 20 -22.98 38.07 27.41
N GLN A 21 -22.10 38.93 27.91
CA GLN A 21 -20.97 39.49 27.16
C GLN A 21 -19.86 38.46 26.93
N GLN A 22 -19.65 37.49 27.84
CA GLN A 22 -18.74 36.36 27.61
C GLN A 22 -19.28 35.34 26.59
N ARG A 23 -20.60 35.23 26.42
CA ARG A 23 -21.24 34.34 25.41
C ARG A 23 -21.41 34.97 24.02
N ASN A 24 -21.39 36.30 23.92
CA ASN A 24 -21.61 37.04 22.66
C ASN A 24 -20.39 37.88 22.23
N GLY A 25 -19.24 37.76 22.90
CA GLY A 25 -18.00 38.35 22.44
C GLY A 25 -17.57 37.73 21.10
N PRO A 26 -16.96 38.50 20.19
CA PRO A 26 -16.34 37.91 19.01
C PRO A 26 -15.35 36.83 19.47
N PRO A 27 -15.31 35.65 18.81
CA PRO A 27 -14.41 34.57 19.20
C PRO A 27 -13.00 35.11 19.38
N LYS A 28 -12.34 34.71 20.47
CA LYS A 28 -11.00 35.22 20.78
C LYS A 28 -10.09 34.99 19.57
N HIS A 29 -9.17 35.91 19.30
CA HIS A 29 -8.33 35.87 18.10
C HIS A 29 -7.55 34.54 17.92
N SER A 30 -7.31 33.78 19.00
CA SER A 30 -6.75 32.42 18.94
C SER A 30 -7.77 31.34 18.51
N GLU A 31 -9.04 31.47 18.91
CA GLU A 31 -10.11 30.53 18.57
C GLU A 31 -10.54 30.67 17.09
N THR A 32 -10.52 31.89 16.55
CA THR A 32 -10.78 32.11 15.11
C THR A 32 -9.71 31.49 14.24
N VAL A 33 -8.45 31.54 14.68
CA VAL A 33 -7.31 30.94 13.99
C VAL A 33 -7.44 29.40 14.04
N GLU A 34 -7.67 28.81 15.21
CA GLU A 34 -7.85 27.35 15.36
C GLU A 34 -9.01 26.79 14.52
N LEU A 35 -10.16 27.46 14.51
CA LEU A 35 -11.31 27.04 13.71
C LEU A 35 -11.03 27.18 12.21
N SER A 36 -10.32 28.25 11.81
CA SER A 36 -9.95 28.47 10.40
C SER A 36 -8.97 27.42 9.91
N ASP A 37 -8.01 27.02 10.75
CA ASP A 37 -7.04 25.97 10.46
C ASP A 37 -7.73 24.61 10.33
N PHE A 38 -8.64 24.30 11.25
CA PHE A 38 -9.42 23.05 11.18
C PHE A 38 -10.28 22.99 9.91
N ARG A 39 -10.94 24.10 9.56
CA ARG A 39 -11.69 24.21 8.30
C ARG A 39 -10.79 23.99 7.08
N HIS A 40 -9.60 24.58 7.08
CA HIS A 40 -8.62 24.38 6.00
C HIS A 40 -8.19 22.90 5.90
N GLN A 41 -7.97 22.21 7.02
CA GLN A 41 -7.67 20.78 7.04
C GLN A 41 -8.81 19.93 6.46
N ILE A 42 -10.07 20.24 6.78
CA ILE A 42 -11.23 19.56 6.21
C ILE A 42 -11.27 19.78 4.68
N GLN A 43 -11.05 21.02 4.23
CA GLN A 43 -11.03 21.34 2.81
C GLN A 43 -9.93 20.57 2.09
N LYS A 44 -8.70 20.64 2.60
CA LYS A 44 -7.53 19.91 2.08
C LYS A 44 -7.78 18.41 2.00
N ALA A 45 -8.39 17.81 3.03
CA ALA A 45 -8.73 16.39 3.03
C ALA A 45 -9.74 16.01 1.92
N ARG A 46 -10.68 16.89 1.59
CA ARG A 46 -11.63 16.62 0.49
C ARG A 46 -10.97 16.70 -0.88
N GLU A 47 -10.06 17.65 -1.06
CA GLU A 47 -9.31 17.85 -2.31
C GLU A 47 -8.29 16.73 -2.54
N GLU A 48 -7.62 16.27 -1.48
CA GLU A 48 -6.68 15.14 -1.54
C GLU A 48 -7.37 13.78 -1.73
N PHE A 49 -8.58 13.59 -1.18
CA PHE A 49 -9.29 12.32 -1.20
C PHE A 49 -10.67 12.38 -1.90
N PRO A 50 -10.73 12.69 -3.21
CA PRO A 50 -12.00 12.85 -3.93
C PRO A 50 -12.83 11.54 -4.01
N GLN A 51 -12.19 10.38 -3.98
CA GLN A 51 -12.89 9.09 -3.99
C GLN A 51 -13.51 8.74 -2.62
N LEU A 52 -12.84 9.12 -1.51
CA LEU A 52 -13.45 9.04 -0.18
C LEU A 52 -14.62 10.01 -0.08
N TRP A 53 -14.50 11.19 -0.70
CA TRP A 53 -15.61 12.11 -0.81
C TRP A 53 -16.81 11.47 -1.52
N GLU A 54 -16.65 10.83 -2.68
CA GLU A 54 -17.79 10.18 -3.34
C GLU A 54 -18.37 9.01 -2.54
N SER A 55 -17.52 8.12 -2.03
CA SER A 55 -17.97 6.98 -1.23
C SER A 55 -18.57 7.37 0.13
N SER A 56 -18.25 8.56 0.66
CA SER A 56 -18.80 9.03 1.95
C SER A 56 -20.32 9.20 1.96
N ARG A 57 -20.97 9.23 0.79
CA ARG A 57 -22.45 9.29 0.68
C ARG A 57 -23.14 8.14 1.41
N LYS A 58 -22.52 6.95 1.46
CA LYS A 58 -23.11 5.79 2.15
C LYS A 58 -23.14 5.94 3.67
N TYR A 59 -22.20 6.68 4.25
CA TYR A 59 -22.06 6.82 5.70
C TYR A 59 -23.01 7.84 6.32
N ILE A 60 -23.79 8.57 5.51
CA ILE A 60 -24.85 9.45 6.00
C ILE A 60 -26.23 8.78 6.02
N ALA A 61 -26.35 7.54 5.52
CA ALA A 61 -27.57 6.74 5.67
C ALA A 61 -27.76 6.32 7.14
N PRO A 62 -29.01 6.15 7.62
CA PRO A 62 -29.31 6.08 9.06
C PRO A 62 -28.51 5.02 9.81
N GLU A 63 -28.43 3.81 9.28
CA GLU A 63 -27.79 2.65 9.90
C GLU A 63 -26.26 2.86 9.96
N GLN A 64 -25.66 3.22 8.83
CA GLN A 64 -24.21 3.43 8.72
C GLN A 64 -23.76 4.68 9.50
N TYR A 65 -24.64 5.68 9.62
CA TYR A 65 -24.36 6.88 10.39
C TYR A 65 -24.26 6.56 11.89
N GLN A 66 -25.15 5.71 12.43
CA GLN A 66 -25.06 5.29 13.82
C GLN A 66 -23.77 4.51 14.11
N GLU A 67 -23.31 3.69 13.17
CA GLU A 67 -22.08 2.91 13.32
C GLU A 67 -20.80 3.78 13.28
N ILE A 68 -20.77 4.81 12.43
CA ILE A 68 -19.58 5.65 12.23
C ILE A 68 -19.48 6.82 13.21
N LEU A 69 -20.60 7.23 13.81
CA LEU A 69 -20.69 8.42 14.65
C LEU A 69 -19.77 8.38 15.89
N PRO A 70 -19.68 7.27 16.67
CA PRO A 70 -18.75 7.20 17.81
C PRO A 70 -17.29 7.43 17.38
N TRP A 71 -16.88 6.77 16.29
CA TRP A 71 -15.53 6.90 15.73
C TRP A 71 -15.21 8.31 15.23
N LEU A 72 -16.21 8.98 14.65
CA LEU A 72 -16.07 10.36 14.20
C LEU A 72 -15.91 11.32 15.39
N ILE A 73 -16.72 11.17 16.43
CA ILE A 73 -16.67 12.00 17.66
C ILE A 73 -15.33 11.84 18.36
N GLU A 74 -14.88 10.60 18.54
CA GLU A 74 -13.58 10.30 19.15
C GLU A 74 -12.43 10.97 18.38
N GLY A 75 -12.46 10.89 17.04
CA GLY A 75 -11.47 11.51 16.18
C GLY A 75 -11.41 13.03 16.30
N ILE A 76 -12.57 13.69 16.39
CA ILE A 76 -12.65 15.14 16.58
C ILE A 76 -12.03 15.49 17.94
N ARG A 77 -12.43 14.81 19.03
CA ARG A 77 -11.85 15.05 20.36
C ARG A 77 -10.34 14.87 20.38
N TYR A 78 -9.85 13.81 19.76
CA TYR A 78 -8.42 13.49 19.73
C TYR A 78 -7.58 14.56 19.01
N HIS A 79 -8.03 15.02 17.83
CA HIS A 79 -7.23 15.92 17.00
C HIS A 79 -7.49 17.41 17.25
N ALA A 80 -8.65 17.78 17.79
CA ALA A 80 -9.00 19.16 18.10
C ALA A 80 -8.81 19.54 19.58
N GLY A 81 -8.49 18.56 20.45
CA GLY A 81 -8.21 18.83 21.86
C GLY A 81 -9.37 19.48 22.61
N GLU A 82 -9.04 20.46 23.45
CA GLU A 82 -10.00 21.18 24.32
C GLU A 82 -10.61 22.43 23.68
N SER A 83 -10.51 22.61 22.36
CA SER A 83 -11.06 23.80 21.70
C SER A 83 -12.56 23.95 21.96
N SER A 84 -13.00 25.19 22.24
CA SER A 84 -14.36 25.53 22.66
C SER A 84 -15.46 25.17 21.64
N TRP A 85 -15.10 25.03 20.36
CA TRP A 85 -16.01 24.66 19.28
C TRP A 85 -16.27 23.14 19.16
N VAL A 86 -15.45 22.29 19.79
CA VAL A 86 -15.53 20.82 19.66
C VAL A 86 -16.85 20.30 20.20
N GLN A 87 -17.25 20.73 21.39
CA GLN A 87 -18.46 20.24 22.05
C GLN A 87 -19.75 20.65 21.30
N PRO A 88 -19.92 21.92 20.85
CA PRO A 88 -21.02 22.30 19.95
C PRO A 88 -21.11 21.48 18.65
N VAL A 89 -19.96 21.13 18.06
CA VAL A 89 -19.92 20.29 16.84
C VAL A 89 -20.39 18.87 17.15
N ILE A 90 -19.92 18.28 18.25
CA ILE A 90 -20.34 16.93 18.69
C ILE A 90 -21.85 16.90 18.93
N GLU A 91 -22.41 17.92 19.57
CA GLU A 91 -23.86 18.05 19.78
C GLU A 91 -24.61 18.11 18.43
N ALA A 92 -24.13 18.91 17.48
CA ALA A 92 -24.71 18.96 16.14
C ALA A 92 -24.64 17.62 15.39
N LEU A 93 -23.56 16.85 15.56
CA LEU A 93 -23.41 15.51 14.99
C LEU A 93 -24.41 14.51 15.62
N LEU A 94 -24.50 14.49 16.95
CA LEU A 94 -25.45 13.64 17.68
C LEU A 94 -26.91 13.94 17.31
N ALA A 95 -27.19 15.18 16.93
CA ALA A 95 -28.52 15.67 16.67
C ALA A 95 -28.94 15.53 15.18
N PHE A 96 -28.02 15.41 14.22
CA PHE A 96 -28.27 15.46 12.76
C PHE A 96 -29.42 14.59 12.21
N ARG A 97 -29.73 13.45 12.84
CA ARG A 97 -30.81 12.53 12.45
C ARG A 97 -31.91 12.37 13.50
N LYS A 98 -31.86 13.13 14.59
CA LYS A 98 -32.88 13.10 15.64
C LYS A 98 -34.00 14.11 15.34
N PRO A 99 -35.25 13.81 15.70
CA PRO A 99 -36.32 14.81 15.68
C PRO A 99 -35.94 16.00 16.55
N GLN A 100 -36.09 17.21 16.03
CA GLN A 100 -35.74 18.45 16.72
C GLN A 100 -36.80 19.51 16.51
N SER A 101 -36.88 20.46 17.44
CA SER A 101 -37.60 21.70 17.22
C SER A 101 -36.92 22.54 16.13
N SER A 102 -37.69 23.30 15.35
CA SER A 102 -37.18 24.07 14.20
C SER A 102 -36.04 25.04 14.59
N GLY A 103 -36.07 25.60 15.79
CA GLY A 103 -35.01 26.48 16.31
C GLY A 103 -33.69 25.76 16.60
N GLN A 104 -33.75 24.56 17.20
CA GLN A 104 -32.56 23.74 17.49
C GLN A 104 -31.94 23.18 16.20
N GLN A 105 -32.77 22.81 15.23
CA GLN A 105 -32.30 22.34 13.94
C GLN A 105 -31.53 23.43 13.19
N CYS A 106 -32.04 24.67 13.20
CA CYS A 106 -31.35 25.81 12.61
C CYS A 106 -29.98 26.06 13.25
N LEU A 107 -29.90 25.99 14.58
CA LEU A 107 -28.65 26.17 15.32
C LEU A 107 -27.59 25.10 14.96
N HIS A 108 -27.96 23.82 14.97
CA HIS A 108 -27.03 22.74 14.61
C HIS A 108 -26.57 22.80 13.15
N GLN A 109 -27.46 23.22 12.24
CA GLN A 109 -27.08 23.46 10.84
C GLN A 109 -26.09 24.63 10.71
N GLN A 110 -26.29 25.71 11.46
CA GLN A 110 -25.39 26.86 11.51
C GLN A 110 -24.00 26.46 12.03
N ILE A 111 -23.93 25.64 13.08
CA ILE A 111 -22.67 25.14 13.66
C ILE A 111 -21.87 24.35 12.62
N LEU A 112 -22.49 23.37 11.95
CA LEU A 112 -21.82 22.56 10.93
C LEU A 112 -21.38 23.39 9.72
N LYS A 113 -22.17 24.39 9.32
CA LYS A 113 -21.82 25.33 8.26
C LYS A 113 -20.65 26.23 8.68
N ASN A 114 -20.63 26.71 9.91
CA ASN A 114 -19.53 27.51 10.45
C ASN A 114 -18.23 26.69 10.58
N LEU A 115 -18.32 25.39 10.82
CA LEU A 115 -17.15 24.51 10.84
C LEU A 115 -16.59 24.29 9.43
N SER A 116 -17.42 23.83 8.48
CA SER A 116 -16.90 23.31 7.21
C SER A 116 -17.14 24.20 5.98
N GLY A 117 -17.96 25.25 6.11
CA GLY A 117 -18.45 26.06 4.98
C GLY A 117 -19.51 25.36 4.12
N LEU A 118 -20.08 24.25 4.58
CA LEU A 118 -20.99 23.40 3.79
C LEU A 118 -22.34 23.18 4.50
N PRO A 119 -23.41 22.79 3.77
CA PRO A 119 -24.64 22.29 4.37
C PRO A 119 -24.39 21.02 5.20
N SER A 120 -25.21 20.77 6.24
CA SER A 120 -24.97 19.73 7.26
C SER A 120 -24.60 18.35 6.72
N SER A 121 -25.33 17.83 5.73
CA SER A 121 -25.02 16.51 5.16
C SER A 121 -23.64 16.47 4.48
N LYS A 122 -23.24 17.57 3.84
CA LYS A 122 -21.93 17.72 3.21
C LYS A 122 -20.84 18.00 4.26
N ALA A 123 -21.16 18.73 5.32
CA ALA A 123 -20.26 18.99 6.44
C ALA A 123 -19.89 17.68 7.17
N ILE A 124 -20.87 16.81 7.42
CA ILE A 124 -20.65 15.50 8.04
C ILE A 124 -19.81 14.61 7.15
N ARG A 125 -20.13 14.52 5.85
CA ARG A 125 -19.29 13.81 4.88
C ARG A 125 -17.85 14.33 4.87
N ALA A 126 -17.68 15.64 4.94
CA ALA A 126 -16.38 16.28 4.96
C ALA A 126 -15.58 15.90 6.22
N LEU A 127 -16.23 15.86 7.39
CA LEU A 127 -15.63 15.39 8.63
C LEU A 127 -15.26 13.90 8.58
N ILE A 128 -16.10 13.06 7.97
CA ILE A 128 -15.80 11.64 7.77
C ILE A 128 -14.56 11.47 6.88
N VAL A 129 -14.49 12.19 5.76
CA VAL A 129 -13.33 12.16 4.86
C VAL A 129 -12.07 12.67 5.56
N TRP A 130 -12.17 13.78 6.30
CA TRP A 130 -11.09 14.28 7.12
C TRP A 130 -10.64 13.24 8.15
N ARG A 131 -11.56 12.55 8.81
CA ARG A 131 -11.18 11.55 9.81
C ARG A 131 -10.46 10.35 9.16
N PHE A 132 -10.94 9.86 8.02
CA PHE A 132 -10.24 8.82 7.26
C PHE A 132 -8.86 9.30 6.78
N SER A 133 -8.73 10.56 6.36
CA SER A 133 -7.43 11.10 5.95
C SER A 133 -6.48 11.24 7.13
N GLN A 134 -6.98 11.62 8.31
CA GLN A 134 -6.16 11.65 9.52
C GLN A 134 -5.79 10.26 9.99
N GLN A 135 -6.63 9.24 9.82
CA GLN A 135 -6.23 7.86 10.06
C GLN A 135 -5.11 7.43 9.10
N ALA A 136 -5.24 7.75 7.80
CA ALA A 136 -4.20 7.46 6.82
C ALA A 136 -2.89 8.23 7.10
N ARG A 137 -2.96 9.48 7.57
CA ARG A 137 -1.79 10.33 7.92
C ARG A 137 -1.19 10.00 9.27
N HIS A 138 -2.01 9.66 10.26
CA HIS A 138 -1.53 9.15 11.54
C HIS A 138 -0.88 7.77 11.35
N ASN A 139 -1.35 6.98 10.38
CA ASN A 139 -0.62 5.79 9.92
C ASN A 139 0.71 6.14 9.22
N LYS A 140 0.92 7.37 8.72
CA LYS A 140 2.26 7.86 8.29
C LYS A 140 3.19 8.23 9.46
N SER A 141 2.65 8.60 10.61
CA SER A 141 3.41 9.04 11.80
C SER A 141 3.53 7.96 12.89
N LYS A 142 2.68 6.93 12.83
CA LYS A 142 2.68 5.73 13.67
C LYS A 142 2.68 4.46 12.83
N THR A 143 3.45 4.40 11.75
CA THR A 143 4.17 3.14 11.58
C THR A 143 5.14 3.12 12.77
N GLY A 144 4.75 2.43 13.85
CA GLY A 144 5.71 1.95 14.84
C GLY A 144 6.57 0.93 14.13
N GLU A 145 7.39 1.38 13.18
CA GLU A 145 8.21 0.54 12.32
C GLU A 145 9.13 -0.20 13.27
N LEU A 146 8.89 -1.51 13.37
CA LEU A 146 9.85 -2.41 13.93
C LEU A 146 11.18 -2.10 13.24
N SER A 147 12.24 -1.96 14.02
CA SER A 147 13.57 -1.74 13.45
C SER A 147 13.88 -2.87 12.45
N PRO A 148 14.71 -2.64 11.42
CA PRO A 148 15.11 -3.68 10.48
C PRO A 148 15.59 -4.95 11.21
N ALA A 149 16.38 -4.80 12.27
CA ALA A 149 16.79 -5.93 13.13
C ALA A 149 15.60 -6.70 13.73
N ARG A 150 14.58 -6.00 14.23
CA ARG A 150 13.40 -6.65 14.80
C ARG A 150 12.54 -7.33 13.73
N LEU A 151 12.47 -6.78 12.52
CA LEU A 151 11.81 -7.42 11.38
C LEU A 151 12.51 -8.74 11.03
N VAL A 152 13.84 -8.73 10.98
CA VAL A 152 14.65 -9.93 10.71
C VAL A 152 14.43 -11.01 11.77
N GLU A 153 14.46 -10.63 13.05
CA GLU A 153 14.18 -11.57 14.15
C GLU A 153 12.82 -12.26 13.99
N LEU A 154 11.77 -11.50 13.66
CA LEU A 154 10.43 -12.05 13.48
C LEU A 154 10.32 -12.96 12.24
N LEU A 155 10.98 -12.58 11.14
CA LEU A 155 11.02 -13.39 9.92
C LEU A 155 11.77 -14.71 10.15
N GLN A 156 12.85 -14.71 10.94
CA GLN A 156 13.59 -15.92 11.29
C GLN A 156 12.83 -16.82 12.28
N GLN A 157 11.88 -16.27 13.05
CA GLN A 157 11.06 -17.02 14.01
C GLN A 157 9.83 -17.68 13.38
N SER A 158 9.44 -17.28 12.17
CA SER A 158 8.28 -17.88 11.47
C SER A 158 8.66 -18.48 10.12
N SER A 159 8.12 -19.67 9.86
CA SER A 159 8.17 -20.26 8.51
C SER A 159 7.28 -19.50 7.51
N ASN A 160 6.28 -18.74 7.96
CA ASN A 160 5.40 -17.94 7.12
C ASN A 160 5.74 -16.44 7.26
N PRO A 161 6.31 -15.79 6.22
CA PRO A 161 6.71 -14.38 6.32
C PRO A 161 5.50 -13.45 6.55
N TYR A 162 4.29 -13.85 6.17
CA TYR A 162 3.08 -13.06 6.37
C TYR A 162 2.60 -13.04 7.83
N ASP A 163 3.16 -13.89 8.72
CA ASP A 163 2.88 -13.81 10.16
C ASP A 163 3.35 -12.49 10.78
N LEU A 164 4.29 -11.80 10.13
CA LEU A 164 4.73 -10.47 10.50
C LEU A 164 3.55 -9.49 10.67
N LEU A 165 2.48 -9.67 9.89
CA LEU A 165 1.27 -8.83 9.96
C LEU A 165 0.59 -8.87 11.34
N PHE A 166 0.76 -9.94 12.12
CA PHE A 166 0.22 -10.04 13.48
C PHE A 166 1.03 -9.27 14.54
N HIS A 167 2.24 -8.83 14.20
CA HIS A 167 3.19 -8.22 15.12
C HIS A 167 3.28 -6.69 14.97
N VAL A 168 2.51 -6.10 14.07
CA VAL A 168 2.56 -4.66 13.77
C VAL A 168 1.24 -3.96 14.15
N LEU A 169 1.35 -2.68 14.48
CA LEU A 169 0.20 -1.85 14.86
C LEU A 169 -0.74 -1.53 13.68
N THR A 170 -0.20 -1.49 12.47
CA THR A 170 -0.95 -1.17 11.25
C THR A 170 -0.64 -2.22 10.15
N PRO A 171 -1.22 -3.43 10.26
CA PRO A 171 -1.01 -4.50 9.30
C PRO A 171 -1.44 -4.03 7.92
N SER A 172 -0.49 -4.05 6.98
CA SER A 172 -0.72 -3.53 5.65
C SER A 172 0.11 -4.27 4.62
N LEU A 173 -0.54 -4.70 3.54
CA LEU A 173 0.11 -5.39 2.43
C LEU A 173 -0.31 -4.80 1.09
N LEU A 174 0.68 -4.68 0.18
CA LEU A 174 0.48 -4.38 -1.24
C LEU A 174 0.90 -5.58 -2.10
N ASP A 175 0.00 -6.09 -2.94
CA ASP A 175 0.30 -7.11 -3.95
C ASP A 175 0.49 -6.49 -5.36
N ILE A 176 1.58 -6.89 -6.02
CA ILE A 176 1.99 -6.48 -7.37
C ILE A 176 1.70 -7.64 -8.33
N GLY A 177 0.84 -7.41 -9.32
CA GLY A 177 0.48 -8.45 -10.30
C GLY A 177 -0.49 -9.48 -9.71
N ALA A 178 -1.47 -8.99 -8.96
CA ALA A 178 -2.44 -9.76 -8.18
C ALA A 178 -3.25 -10.81 -8.97
N GLY A 179 -3.39 -10.64 -10.28
CA GLY A 179 -4.08 -11.57 -11.17
C GLY A 179 -5.52 -11.82 -10.75
N ASP A 180 -5.84 -13.07 -10.42
CA ASP A 180 -7.20 -13.55 -10.18
C ASP A 180 -7.70 -13.36 -8.74
N LEU A 181 -6.91 -12.70 -7.89
CA LEU A 181 -7.15 -12.43 -6.47
C LEU A 181 -7.15 -13.65 -5.53
N THR A 182 -6.59 -14.78 -5.97
CA THR A 182 -6.49 -15.98 -5.11
C THR A 182 -5.62 -15.73 -3.88
N PHE A 183 -4.48 -15.06 -4.04
CA PHE A 183 -3.58 -14.79 -2.92
C PHE A 183 -4.26 -13.92 -1.86
N GLU A 184 -4.95 -12.85 -2.27
CA GLU A 184 -5.62 -11.92 -1.37
C GLU A 184 -6.77 -12.57 -0.63
N GLN A 185 -7.50 -13.48 -1.30
CA GLN A 185 -8.52 -14.28 -0.64
C GLN A 185 -7.91 -15.20 0.42
N GLU A 186 -6.81 -15.88 0.11
CA GLU A 186 -6.11 -16.76 1.05
C GLU A 186 -5.51 -15.98 2.22
N LEU A 187 -4.83 -14.86 1.96
CA LEU A 187 -4.23 -14.00 2.97
C LEU A 187 -5.29 -13.36 3.86
N GLY A 188 -6.36 -12.83 3.27
CA GLY A 188 -7.49 -12.27 4.01
C GLY A 188 -8.13 -13.31 4.93
N GLY A 189 -8.40 -14.51 4.42
CA GLY A 189 -8.91 -15.62 5.24
C GLY A 189 -7.93 -16.06 6.33
N TYR A 190 -6.64 -16.13 6.01
CA TYR A 190 -5.58 -16.49 6.95
C TYR A 190 -5.46 -15.49 8.10
N TYR A 191 -5.36 -14.20 7.79
CA TYR A 191 -5.24 -13.14 8.78
C TYR A 191 -6.50 -13.02 9.64
N LEU A 192 -7.67 -12.93 9.01
CA LEU A 192 -8.94 -12.79 9.72
C LEU A 192 -9.28 -14.02 10.57
N GLY A 193 -8.89 -15.23 10.13
CA GLY A 193 -9.13 -16.46 10.87
C GLY A 193 -8.22 -16.65 12.09
N LYS A 194 -7.06 -15.99 12.13
CA LYS A 194 -6.09 -16.12 13.23
C LYS A 194 -6.00 -14.88 14.12
N ARG A 195 -6.51 -13.74 13.67
CA ARG A 195 -6.43 -12.49 14.45
C ARG A 195 -7.27 -12.57 15.72
N SER A 196 -6.79 -11.95 16.79
CA SER A 196 -7.62 -11.71 17.98
C SER A 196 -8.58 -10.55 17.74
N PRO A 197 -9.72 -10.46 18.48
CA PRO A 197 -10.65 -9.33 18.35
C PRO A 197 -10.01 -7.97 18.66
N GLU A 198 -8.97 -7.95 19.49
CA GLU A 198 -8.22 -6.75 19.89
C GLU A 198 -7.18 -6.32 18.86
N GLN A 199 -6.81 -7.22 17.92
CA GLN A 199 -5.85 -6.90 16.87
C GLN A 199 -6.46 -5.99 15.79
N PRO A 200 -5.65 -5.07 15.23
CA PRO A 200 -6.07 -4.17 14.18
C PRO A 200 -6.52 -4.92 12.92
N GLY A 201 -7.43 -4.29 12.16
CA GLY A 201 -7.80 -4.76 10.83
C GLY A 201 -6.64 -4.67 9.83
N LEU A 202 -6.73 -5.47 8.78
CA LEU A 202 -5.73 -5.52 7.71
C LEU A 202 -6.06 -4.50 6.61
N ILE A 203 -5.06 -3.74 6.17
CA ILE A 203 -5.12 -2.98 4.92
C ILE A 203 -4.54 -3.86 3.81
N LEU A 204 -5.37 -4.28 2.87
CA LEU A 204 -4.96 -5.16 1.78
C LEU A 204 -5.19 -4.48 0.44
N HIS A 205 -4.11 -4.07 -0.20
CA HIS A 205 -4.13 -3.41 -1.48
C HIS A 205 -3.48 -4.29 -2.54
N ALA A 206 -3.98 -4.19 -3.76
CA ALA A 206 -3.54 -5.04 -4.86
C ALA A 206 -3.64 -4.26 -6.18
N PHE A 207 -2.72 -4.49 -7.10
CA PHE A 207 -2.85 -3.97 -8.45
C PHE A 207 -2.37 -4.93 -9.52
N ASP A 208 -2.89 -4.75 -10.74
CA ASP A 208 -2.52 -5.54 -11.90
C ASP A 208 -2.52 -4.69 -13.18
N ARG A 209 -1.64 -5.04 -14.12
CA ARG A 209 -1.52 -4.41 -15.44
C ARG A 209 -2.61 -4.86 -16.41
N LEU A 210 -3.26 -5.99 -16.15
CA LEU A 210 -4.35 -6.49 -16.97
C LEU A 210 -5.53 -5.52 -16.93
N THR A 211 -5.90 -5.01 -18.10
CA THR A 211 -7.04 -4.12 -18.27
C THR A 211 -8.33 -4.85 -17.91
N PRO A 212 -9.14 -4.34 -16.97
CA PRO A 212 -10.38 -4.99 -16.58
C PRO A 212 -11.36 -5.17 -17.74
N GLY A 213 -11.71 -6.43 -18.03
CA GLY A 213 -12.64 -6.76 -19.10
C GLY A 213 -12.00 -6.97 -20.48
N SER A 214 -10.68 -6.83 -20.58
CA SER A 214 -9.92 -7.25 -21.76
C SER A 214 -10.21 -8.71 -22.11
N LYS A 215 -10.14 -9.04 -23.40
CA LYS A 215 -10.18 -10.42 -23.90
C LYS A 215 -8.84 -11.13 -23.79
N VAL A 216 -7.81 -10.41 -23.38
CA VAL A 216 -6.42 -10.83 -23.42
C VAL A 216 -5.88 -10.85 -21.98
N GLY A 217 -5.74 -12.07 -21.43
CA GLY A 217 -5.40 -12.29 -20.02
C GLY A 217 -6.03 -13.56 -19.44
N GLY A 218 -7.11 -14.06 -20.04
CA GLY A 218 -7.64 -15.39 -19.80
C GLY A 218 -7.93 -15.67 -18.32
N VAL A 219 -7.38 -16.76 -17.79
CA VAL A 219 -7.56 -17.20 -16.40
C VAL A 219 -6.88 -16.30 -15.36
N TYR A 220 -6.01 -15.38 -15.80
CA TYR A 220 -5.29 -14.47 -14.92
C TYR A 220 -6.06 -13.18 -14.63
N HIS A 221 -7.23 -12.98 -15.25
CA HIS A 221 -8.07 -11.85 -14.91
C HIS A 221 -8.62 -11.93 -13.50
N ARG A 222 -8.75 -10.76 -12.87
CA ARG A 222 -9.41 -10.60 -11.57
C ARG A 222 -10.73 -11.36 -11.50
N ASN A 223 -10.87 -12.18 -10.48
CA ASN A 223 -12.13 -12.86 -10.20
C ASN A 223 -13.09 -11.91 -9.46
N ARG A 224 -14.21 -11.57 -10.12
CA ARG A 224 -15.19 -10.61 -9.57
C ARG A 224 -15.87 -11.10 -8.30
N ASP A 225 -16.04 -12.41 -8.13
CA ASP A 225 -16.68 -12.96 -6.93
C ASP A 225 -15.73 -12.92 -5.74
N ARG A 226 -14.43 -13.19 -5.96
CA ARG A 226 -13.39 -12.98 -4.94
C ARG A 226 -13.28 -11.51 -4.55
N GLU A 227 -13.25 -10.61 -5.53
CA GLU A 227 -13.23 -9.16 -5.29
C GLU A 227 -14.44 -8.72 -4.45
N ARG A 228 -15.65 -9.22 -4.78
CA ARG A 228 -16.87 -8.92 -4.03
C ARG A 228 -16.80 -9.45 -2.61
N ALA A 229 -16.32 -10.68 -2.41
CA ALA A 229 -16.17 -11.28 -1.10
C ALA A 229 -15.20 -10.46 -0.22
N LEU A 230 -14.04 -10.09 -0.74
CA LEU A 230 -13.07 -9.24 -0.04
C LEU A 230 -13.65 -7.87 0.32
N LYS A 231 -14.43 -7.25 -0.58
CA LYS A 231 -15.09 -5.96 -0.33
C LYS A 231 -16.30 -6.03 0.62
N SER A 232 -16.86 -7.22 0.84
CA SER A 232 -18.00 -7.42 1.76
C SER A 232 -17.60 -7.53 3.23
N VAL A 233 -16.32 -7.77 3.51
CA VAL A 233 -15.79 -7.79 4.89
C VAL A 233 -15.91 -6.39 5.49
N SER A 234 -16.17 -6.31 6.80
CA SER A 234 -16.27 -5.04 7.50
C SER A 234 -14.98 -4.22 7.33
N PRO A 235 -15.06 -2.92 6.99
CA PRO A 235 -13.88 -2.06 6.88
C PRO A 235 -13.06 -1.92 8.16
N LYS A 236 -13.62 -2.31 9.32
CA LYS A 236 -12.87 -2.39 10.59
C LYS A 236 -11.92 -3.59 10.64
N GLU A 237 -12.20 -4.63 9.86
CA GLU A 237 -11.45 -5.89 9.85
C GLU A 237 -10.56 -6.01 8.61
N LEU A 238 -11.06 -5.60 7.45
CA LEU A 238 -10.34 -5.63 6.19
C LEU A 238 -10.67 -4.39 5.34
N LEU A 239 -9.66 -3.58 5.06
CA LEU A 239 -9.74 -2.50 4.09
C LEU A 239 -9.12 -2.98 2.77
N PHE A 240 -9.95 -3.52 1.89
CA PHE A 240 -9.50 -4.06 0.61
C PHE A 240 -9.66 -3.06 -0.55
N ARG A 241 -8.63 -2.97 -1.41
CA ARG A 241 -8.69 -2.24 -2.68
C ARG A 241 -7.89 -2.93 -3.78
N PHE A 242 -8.48 -2.98 -4.98
CA PHE A 242 -7.85 -3.47 -6.19
C PHE A 242 -7.82 -2.40 -7.28
N TRP A 243 -6.68 -2.22 -7.94
CA TRP A 243 -6.52 -1.38 -9.12
C TRP A 243 -6.13 -2.24 -10.34
N GLY A 244 -6.94 -2.24 -11.39
CA GLY A 244 -6.56 -2.86 -12.66
C GLY A 244 -6.03 -1.80 -13.63
N ASP A 245 -5.41 -2.26 -14.71
CA ASP A 245 -4.81 -1.40 -15.74
C ASP A 245 -3.70 -0.48 -15.18
N MET A 246 -2.88 -1.02 -14.28
CA MET A 246 -1.91 -0.24 -13.51
C MET A 246 -0.52 -0.89 -13.51
N GLY A 247 0.49 -0.18 -14.01
CA GLY A 247 1.91 -0.53 -13.88
C GLY A 247 2.54 0.02 -12.60
N LEU A 248 3.84 -0.22 -12.41
CA LEU A 248 4.57 0.23 -11.21
C LEU A 248 4.59 1.77 -11.12
N GLU A 249 4.75 2.44 -12.26
CA GLU A 249 4.85 3.89 -12.38
C GLU A 249 3.50 4.59 -12.14
N GLU A 250 2.41 4.04 -12.66
CA GLU A 250 1.04 4.51 -12.38
C GLU A 250 0.71 4.31 -10.90
N CYS A 251 1.02 3.12 -10.37
CA CYS A 251 0.79 2.76 -8.98
C CYS A 251 1.48 3.74 -8.03
N SER A 252 2.76 4.05 -8.27
CA SER A 252 3.54 5.01 -7.45
C SER A 252 2.90 6.41 -7.33
N ARG A 253 1.99 6.77 -8.25
CA ARG A 253 1.29 8.07 -8.28
C ARG A 253 -0.17 7.98 -7.85
N GLU A 254 -0.65 6.77 -7.55
CA GLU A 254 -2.06 6.51 -7.31
C GLU A 254 -2.54 7.04 -5.95
N LYS A 255 -3.69 7.72 -5.98
CA LYS A 255 -4.27 8.30 -4.76
C LYS A 255 -4.92 7.23 -3.89
N GLY A 256 -4.42 7.11 -2.65
CA GLY A 256 -4.97 6.20 -1.63
C GLY A 256 -4.11 4.97 -1.37
N MET A 257 -2.96 4.86 -2.03
CA MET A 257 -1.89 4.01 -1.53
C MET A 257 -1.30 4.56 -0.24
N LEU A 258 -0.79 3.65 0.59
CA LEU A 258 0.07 4.02 1.70
C LEU A 258 1.43 4.46 1.16
N SER A 259 2.08 5.39 1.84
CA SER A 259 3.47 5.74 1.50
C SER A 259 4.43 4.59 1.78
N ARG A 260 4.09 3.75 2.76
CA ARG A 260 4.82 2.53 3.10
C ARG A 260 3.86 1.49 3.70
N TYR A 261 3.96 0.26 3.24
CA TYR A 261 3.24 -0.91 3.71
C TYR A 261 4.13 -1.71 4.66
N THR A 262 3.52 -2.53 5.52
CA THR A 262 4.27 -3.53 6.30
C THR A 262 4.96 -4.49 5.34
N MET A 263 4.24 -4.95 4.34
CA MET A 263 4.75 -5.88 3.34
C MET A 263 4.37 -5.44 1.92
N VAL A 264 5.27 -5.65 0.98
CA VAL A 264 4.98 -5.60 -0.45
C VAL A 264 5.33 -6.96 -1.03
N THR A 265 4.41 -7.56 -1.78
CA THR A 265 4.61 -8.87 -2.39
C THR A 265 4.46 -8.78 -3.91
N CYS A 266 5.20 -9.61 -4.64
CA CYS A 266 4.98 -9.87 -6.05
C CYS A 266 5.08 -11.37 -6.29
N HIS A 267 3.99 -11.96 -6.75
CA HIS A 267 3.94 -13.38 -7.06
C HIS A 267 4.19 -13.58 -8.55
N ALA A 268 5.09 -14.51 -8.89
CA ALA A 268 5.49 -14.81 -10.27
C ALA A 268 5.76 -13.54 -11.10
N PRO A 269 6.78 -12.73 -10.74
CA PRO A 269 7.12 -11.54 -11.49
C PRO A 269 7.24 -11.84 -12.98
N ALA A 270 6.61 -11.02 -13.82
CA ALA A 270 6.44 -11.35 -15.23
C ALA A 270 7.77 -11.47 -16.00
N ASN A 271 7.99 -12.63 -16.63
CA ASN A 271 8.91 -12.81 -17.74
C ASN A 271 8.20 -12.43 -19.06
N PRO A 272 8.80 -11.61 -19.94
CA PRO A 272 10.17 -11.06 -19.88
C PRO A 272 10.36 -9.72 -19.13
N THR A 273 9.29 -9.07 -18.66
CA THR A 273 9.33 -7.70 -18.09
C THR A 273 10.44 -7.45 -17.07
N PHE A 274 10.72 -8.42 -16.19
CA PHE A 274 11.76 -8.31 -15.15
C PHE A 274 12.98 -9.22 -15.38
N ALA A 275 13.05 -9.94 -16.49
CA ALA A 275 14.11 -10.91 -16.80
C ALA A 275 15.30 -10.31 -17.57
N TYR A 276 15.29 -9.00 -17.83
CA TYR A 276 16.36 -8.32 -18.54
C TYR A 276 16.64 -6.97 -17.89
N GLU A 277 17.88 -6.71 -17.48
CA GLU A 277 18.29 -5.45 -16.85
C GLU A 277 18.75 -4.42 -17.91
N PRO A 278 17.95 -3.37 -18.21
CA PRO A 278 18.26 -2.42 -19.27
C PRO A 278 19.52 -1.59 -19.03
N SER A 279 19.95 -1.44 -17.77
CA SER A 279 21.19 -0.70 -17.46
C SER A 279 22.46 -1.43 -17.91
N ARG A 280 22.40 -2.75 -18.14
CA ARG A 280 23.56 -3.55 -18.57
C ARG A 280 23.36 -4.26 -19.91
N LEU A 281 22.13 -4.35 -20.43
CA LEU A 281 21.80 -5.04 -21.68
C LEU A 281 21.28 -4.06 -22.73
N THR A 282 21.81 -4.12 -23.95
CA THR A 282 21.27 -3.34 -25.07
C THR A 282 19.90 -3.87 -25.52
N SER A 283 19.05 -2.96 -26.00
CA SER A 283 17.73 -3.32 -26.56
C SER A 283 17.81 -4.33 -27.70
N ASP A 284 18.83 -4.24 -28.57
CA ASP A 284 19.08 -5.20 -29.65
C ASP A 284 19.39 -6.61 -29.12
N MET A 285 20.19 -6.71 -28.06
CA MET A 285 20.50 -8.01 -27.45
C MET A 285 19.26 -8.66 -26.83
N ILE A 286 18.43 -7.84 -26.16
CA ILE A 286 17.17 -8.30 -25.59
C ILE A 286 16.22 -8.76 -26.70
N ASP A 287 16.00 -7.96 -27.75
CA ASP A 287 15.11 -8.32 -28.87
C ASP A 287 15.56 -9.61 -29.55
N ARG A 288 16.86 -9.73 -29.89
CA ARG A 288 17.41 -10.96 -30.49
C ARG A 288 17.21 -12.17 -29.58
N HIS A 289 17.40 -12.00 -28.27
CA HIS A 289 17.19 -13.10 -27.33
C HIS A 289 15.71 -13.49 -27.24
N LEU A 290 14.80 -12.53 -27.14
CA LEU A 290 13.35 -12.76 -27.11
C LEU A 290 12.86 -13.47 -28.37
N ARG A 291 13.28 -13.03 -29.56
CA ARG A 291 12.94 -13.70 -30.82
C ARG A 291 13.42 -15.15 -30.85
N ARG A 292 14.63 -15.38 -30.32
CA ARG A 292 15.23 -16.72 -30.27
C ARG A 292 14.52 -17.66 -29.29
N THR A 293 14.09 -17.19 -28.12
CA THR A 293 13.54 -18.05 -27.06
C THR A 293 12.02 -18.07 -27.02
N ARG A 294 11.36 -16.96 -27.34
CA ARG A 294 9.90 -16.81 -27.31
C ARG A 294 9.26 -16.88 -28.70
N GLY A 295 10.03 -16.64 -29.75
CA GLY A 295 9.58 -16.65 -31.15
C GLY A 295 9.41 -15.26 -31.74
N ASP A 296 9.15 -15.19 -33.04
CA ASP A 296 8.94 -13.91 -33.73
C ASP A 296 7.66 -13.25 -33.24
N TYR A 297 7.72 -11.94 -33.00
CA TYR A 297 6.60 -11.19 -32.49
C TYR A 297 6.40 -9.85 -33.21
N HIS A 298 5.15 -9.40 -33.20
CA HIS A 298 4.74 -8.11 -33.75
C HIS A 298 3.48 -7.59 -33.05
N PHE A 299 3.20 -6.30 -33.20
CA PHE A 299 1.98 -5.69 -32.68
C PHE A 299 0.84 -5.85 -33.68
N GLY A 300 -0.32 -6.29 -33.17
CA GLY A 300 -1.51 -6.57 -33.95
C GLY A 300 -2.78 -6.03 -33.30
N ARG A 301 -3.92 -6.55 -33.77
CA ARG A 301 -5.24 -6.27 -33.19
C ARG A 301 -6.05 -7.55 -33.08
N PHE A 302 -6.57 -7.83 -31.88
CA PHE A 302 -7.45 -8.95 -31.63
C PHE A 302 -8.76 -8.45 -31.04
N GLN A 303 -9.88 -8.73 -31.74
CA GLN A 303 -11.22 -8.29 -31.33
C GLN A 303 -11.34 -6.78 -31.00
N GLY A 304 -10.54 -5.95 -31.68
CA GLY A 304 -10.53 -4.49 -31.50
C GLY A 304 -9.56 -3.98 -30.43
N GLU A 305 -8.89 -4.87 -29.69
CA GLU A 305 -7.86 -4.52 -28.69
C GLU A 305 -6.45 -4.58 -29.31
N HIS A 306 -5.54 -3.73 -28.84
CA HIS A 306 -4.12 -3.78 -29.19
C HIS A 306 -3.46 -4.98 -28.50
N VAL A 307 -2.69 -5.75 -29.24
CA VAL A 307 -2.10 -7.00 -28.75
C VAL A 307 -0.69 -7.21 -29.26
N LEU A 308 0.06 -8.01 -28.51
CA LEU A 308 1.29 -8.63 -28.95
C LEU A 308 0.99 -10.01 -29.51
N GLU A 309 1.30 -10.24 -30.78
CA GLU A 309 1.17 -11.55 -31.43
C GLU A 309 2.54 -12.20 -31.52
N VAL A 310 2.67 -13.40 -30.95
CA VAL A 310 3.91 -14.18 -30.92
C VAL A 310 3.71 -15.47 -31.71
N SER A 311 4.53 -15.69 -32.72
CA SER A 311 4.59 -16.93 -33.48
C SER A 311 5.52 -17.91 -32.79
N HIS A 312 4.95 -18.96 -32.19
CA HIS A 312 5.70 -19.98 -31.45
C HIS A 312 5.25 -21.38 -31.87
N ARG A 313 6.20 -22.22 -32.30
CA ARG A 313 5.96 -23.63 -32.72
C ARG A 313 4.78 -23.79 -33.71
N GLY A 314 4.61 -22.83 -34.62
CA GLY A 314 3.56 -22.86 -35.65
C GLY A 314 2.18 -22.37 -35.19
N GLN A 315 2.06 -21.85 -33.97
CA GLN A 315 0.85 -21.22 -33.44
C GLN A 315 1.07 -19.72 -33.23
N ILE A 316 0.02 -18.92 -33.39
CA ILE A 316 0.00 -17.51 -33.02
C ILE A 316 -0.65 -17.40 -31.65
N LEU A 317 0.13 -16.93 -30.67
CA LEU A 317 -0.32 -16.64 -29.31
C LEU A 317 -0.53 -15.13 -29.16
N THR A 318 -1.62 -14.75 -28.51
CA THR A 318 -1.98 -13.35 -28.29
C THR A 318 -1.79 -12.97 -26.83
N PHE A 319 -1.05 -11.90 -26.59
CA PHE A 319 -0.78 -11.35 -25.26
C PHE A 319 -1.14 -9.87 -25.21
N PRO A 320 -1.28 -9.28 -24.00
CA PRO A 320 -1.36 -7.84 -23.88
C PRO A 320 -0.15 -7.18 -24.58
N ASP A 321 -0.35 -6.04 -25.21
CA ASP A 321 0.69 -5.34 -25.97
C ASP A 321 1.93 -4.99 -25.11
N TRP A 322 1.74 -4.77 -23.81
CA TRP A 322 2.81 -4.55 -22.85
C TRP A 322 3.56 -5.80 -22.39
N LYS A 323 3.16 -7.02 -22.80
CA LYS A 323 3.76 -8.27 -22.28
C LYS A 323 5.28 -8.32 -22.45
N PHE A 324 5.81 -7.73 -23.52
CA PHE A 324 7.26 -7.65 -23.80
C PHE A 324 7.88 -6.29 -23.45
N GLU A 325 7.17 -5.42 -22.74
CA GLU A 325 7.76 -4.22 -22.17
C GLU A 325 8.76 -4.61 -21.06
N ILE A 326 10.00 -4.13 -21.20
CA ILE A 326 11.11 -4.47 -20.31
C ILE A 326 11.35 -3.33 -19.33
N LEU A 327 11.12 -3.60 -18.04
CA LEU A 327 11.39 -2.68 -16.94
C LEU A 327 12.70 -3.04 -16.22
N GLY A 328 12.95 -4.34 -16.08
CA GLY A 328 14.13 -4.89 -15.43
C GLY A 328 14.00 -5.14 -13.92
N PRO A 329 14.83 -6.04 -13.38
CA PRO A 329 14.74 -6.47 -11.98
C PRO A 329 14.99 -5.32 -10.99
N LEU A 330 15.87 -4.37 -11.33
CA LEU A 330 16.19 -3.26 -10.43
C LEU A 330 14.97 -2.36 -10.17
N ARG A 331 14.11 -2.15 -11.18
CA ARG A 331 12.87 -1.37 -11.03
C ARG A 331 11.87 -2.03 -10.09
N LEU A 332 11.73 -3.35 -10.17
CA LEU A 332 10.89 -4.12 -9.25
C LEU A 332 11.41 -4.02 -7.81
N LEU A 333 12.73 -4.22 -7.61
CA LEU A 333 13.37 -4.08 -6.31
C LEU A 333 13.21 -2.68 -5.72
N GLU A 334 13.40 -1.65 -6.55
CA GLU A 334 13.22 -0.25 -6.19
C GLU A 334 11.80 0.01 -5.69
N PHE A 335 10.79 -0.43 -6.44
CA PHE A 335 9.39 -0.28 -6.06
C PHE A 335 9.08 -0.99 -4.74
N ILE A 336 9.50 -2.24 -4.59
CA ILE A 336 9.24 -3.04 -3.38
C ILE A 336 9.89 -2.41 -2.15
N CYS A 337 11.17 -2.04 -2.25
CA CYS A 337 11.91 -1.50 -1.12
C CYS A 337 11.41 -0.12 -0.71
N LYS A 338 11.03 0.75 -1.66
CA LYS A 338 10.47 2.08 -1.36
C LYS A 338 9.09 2.02 -0.72
N ASN A 339 8.28 1.03 -1.10
CA ASN A 339 6.89 0.94 -0.65
C ASN A 339 6.69 -0.04 0.51
N GLY A 340 7.70 -0.79 0.95
CA GLY A 340 7.56 -1.85 1.96
C GLY A 340 8.58 -1.79 3.09
N ALA A 341 8.19 -2.23 4.28
CA ALA A 341 9.15 -2.58 5.33
C ALA A 341 9.75 -3.98 5.10
N VAL A 342 9.00 -4.88 4.45
CA VAL A 342 9.47 -6.19 3.99
C VAL A 342 8.99 -6.42 2.55
N GLY A 343 9.88 -6.92 1.70
CA GLY A 343 9.58 -7.37 0.35
C GLY A 343 9.48 -8.89 0.27
N VAL A 344 8.48 -9.41 -0.42
CA VAL A 344 8.36 -10.86 -0.71
C VAL A 344 8.17 -11.07 -2.20
N LEU A 345 9.12 -11.74 -2.84
CA LEU A 345 8.99 -12.25 -4.19
C LEU A 345 8.82 -13.76 -4.07
N SER A 346 7.80 -14.32 -4.70
CA SER A 346 7.53 -15.76 -4.64
C SER A 346 7.16 -16.32 -6.00
N ALA A 347 7.33 -17.63 -6.16
CA ALA A 347 7.16 -18.31 -7.45
C ALA A 347 7.94 -17.60 -8.59
N VAL A 348 9.14 -17.10 -8.28
CA VAL A 348 10.01 -16.41 -9.23
C VAL A 348 10.63 -17.44 -10.17
N ASP A 349 10.43 -17.28 -11.47
CA ASP A 349 11.07 -18.15 -12.46
C ASP A 349 12.59 -17.99 -12.46
N ASP A 350 13.31 -18.97 -13.02
CA ASP A 350 14.76 -19.02 -12.93
C ASP A 350 15.42 -17.82 -13.62
N GLU A 351 14.92 -17.37 -14.77
CA GLU A 351 15.53 -16.23 -15.47
C GLU A 351 15.42 -14.95 -14.64
N VAL A 352 14.22 -14.65 -14.14
CA VAL A 352 14.00 -13.47 -13.30
C VAL A 352 14.77 -13.57 -11.98
N PHE A 353 14.84 -14.76 -11.37
CA PHE A 353 15.56 -14.98 -10.12
C PHE A 353 17.05 -14.61 -10.23
N TRP A 354 17.76 -15.15 -11.22
CA TRP A 354 19.20 -14.89 -11.38
C TRP A 354 19.48 -13.41 -11.73
N GLU A 355 18.58 -12.79 -12.47
CA GLU A 355 18.67 -11.35 -12.78
C GLU A 355 18.44 -10.50 -11.54
N ILE A 356 17.47 -10.83 -10.68
CA ILE A 356 17.30 -10.17 -9.38
C ILE A 356 18.53 -10.38 -8.52
N LEU A 357 19.03 -11.62 -8.41
CA LEU A 357 20.20 -11.94 -7.59
C LEU A 357 21.42 -11.12 -8.02
N SER A 358 21.61 -10.90 -9.33
CA SER A 358 22.69 -10.05 -9.84
C SER A 358 22.64 -8.61 -9.30
N GLN A 359 21.45 -8.08 -8.98
CA GLN A 359 21.27 -6.74 -8.43
C GLN A 359 21.58 -6.70 -6.92
N LEU A 360 21.32 -7.79 -6.20
CA LEU A 360 21.47 -7.86 -4.74
C LEU A 360 22.93 -8.02 -4.29
N LEU A 361 23.79 -8.56 -5.14
CA LEU A 361 25.18 -8.86 -4.80
C LEU A 361 26.13 -7.67 -5.04
N ALA A 362 27.14 -7.53 -4.19
CA ALA A 362 28.05 -6.40 -4.20
C ALA A 362 29.03 -6.40 -5.38
N ASP A 363 29.54 -7.58 -5.76
CA ASP A 363 30.58 -7.72 -6.77
C ASP A 363 30.02 -7.48 -8.19
N GLU A 364 30.62 -6.55 -8.93
CA GLU A 364 30.22 -6.23 -10.31
C GLU A 364 30.35 -7.41 -11.28
N ARG A 365 31.15 -8.43 -10.95
CA ARG A 365 31.25 -9.65 -11.76
C ARG A 365 29.89 -10.30 -11.98
N TYR A 366 28.95 -10.17 -11.02
CA TYR A 366 27.62 -10.75 -11.10
C TYR A 366 26.71 -10.03 -12.11
N ARG A 367 27.10 -8.83 -12.56
CA ARG A 367 26.38 -8.01 -13.54
C ARG A 367 27.21 -7.83 -14.81
N PRO A 368 27.50 -8.91 -15.57
CA PRO A 368 28.29 -8.80 -16.78
C PRO A 368 27.59 -7.89 -17.80
N VAL A 369 28.35 -6.94 -18.36
CA VAL A 369 27.85 -6.00 -19.37
C VAL A 369 27.54 -6.76 -20.66
N ASN A 370 26.36 -6.52 -21.22
CA ASN A 370 25.88 -7.07 -22.48
C ASN A 370 26.05 -8.60 -22.57
N GLN A 371 25.66 -9.31 -21.51
CA GLN A 371 25.61 -10.76 -21.50
C GLN A 371 24.31 -11.23 -20.85
N ILE A 372 23.47 -11.94 -21.60
CA ILE A 372 22.29 -12.59 -21.03
C ILE A 372 22.77 -13.69 -20.07
N LEU A 373 22.21 -13.73 -18.87
CA LEU A 373 22.50 -14.78 -17.89
C LEU A 373 21.84 -16.09 -18.36
N THR A 374 22.41 -16.76 -19.36
CA THR A 374 22.04 -18.13 -19.74
C THR A 374 22.54 -19.12 -18.69
N LEU A 375 22.09 -20.38 -18.73
CA LEU A 375 22.57 -21.42 -17.80
C LEU A 375 24.10 -21.50 -17.69
N GLU A 376 24.79 -21.48 -18.84
CA GLU A 376 26.26 -21.52 -18.90
C GLU A 376 26.89 -20.27 -18.26
N ILE A 377 26.35 -19.09 -18.57
CA ILE A 377 26.84 -17.83 -18.01
C ILE A 377 26.56 -17.76 -16.51
N ARG A 378 25.39 -18.22 -16.04
CA ARG A 378 25.04 -18.30 -14.61
C ARG A 378 26.07 -19.11 -13.84
N ARG A 379 26.37 -20.33 -14.30
CA ARG A 379 27.40 -21.19 -13.69
C ARG A 379 28.76 -20.51 -13.63
N LYS A 380 29.18 -19.88 -14.74
CA LYS A 380 30.47 -19.19 -14.83
C LYS A 380 30.57 -17.96 -13.92
N VAL A 381 29.51 -17.15 -13.87
CA VAL A 381 29.48 -15.85 -13.18
C VAL A 381 29.27 -16.02 -11.68
N PHE A 382 28.33 -16.89 -11.28
CA PHE A 382 27.97 -17.09 -9.88
C PHE A 382 28.82 -18.19 -9.20
N GLY A 383 29.40 -19.12 -9.96
CA GLY A 383 30.34 -20.13 -9.45
C GLY A 383 29.76 -20.94 -8.29
N ASP A 384 30.49 -21.02 -7.18
CA ASP A 384 30.07 -21.76 -5.98
C ASP A 384 28.71 -21.31 -5.42
N LEU A 385 28.36 -20.03 -5.59
CA LEU A 385 27.04 -19.53 -5.18
C LEU A 385 25.93 -20.16 -6.02
N TYR A 386 26.16 -20.39 -7.31
CA TYR A 386 25.21 -21.08 -8.17
C TYR A 386 24.97 -22.51 -7.68
N GLU A 387 26.04 -23.27 -7.46
CA GLU A 387 25.95 -24.66 -7.00
C GLU A 387 25.27 -24.76 -5.63
N ARG A 388 25.58 -23.84 -4.72
CA ARG A 388 24.99 -23.82 -3.38
C ARG A 388 23.49 -23.52 -3.40
N LEU A 389 23.05 -22.57 -4.22
CA LEU A 389 21.62 -22.25 -4.35
C LEU A 389 20.85 -23.35 -5.08
N GLN A 390 21.42 -23.92 -6.15
CA GLN A 390 20.81 -25.05 -6.88
C GLN A 390 20.73 -26.33 -6.04
N GLY A 391 21.59 -26.48 -5.03
CA GLY A 391 21.55 -27.58 -4.08
C GLY A 391 20.43 -27.48 -3.03
N LEU A 392 19.67 -26.37 -2.97
CA LEU A 392 18.54 -26.23 -2.05
C LEU A 392 17.38 -27.14 -2.48
N GLY A 393 16.89 -27.96 -1.55
CA GLY A 393 15.66 -28.72 -1.73
C GLY A 393 14.41 -27.85 -1.54
N SER A 394 13.26 -28.34 -2.00
CA SER A 394 11.98 -27.64 -1.83
C SER A 394 11.69 -27.32 -0.35
N GLY A 395 11.41 -26.06 -0.04
CA GLY A 395 11.21 -25.57 1.32
C GLY A 395 12.49 -25.17 2.05
N ASP A 396 13.67 -25.54 1.54
CA ASP A 396 14.94 -25.08 2.11
C ASP A 396 15.11 -23.58 1.89
N CYS A 397 15.80 -22.94 2.84
CA CYS A 397 16.14 -21.53 2.77
C CYS A 397 17.59 -21.25 3.14
N ILE A 398 18.07 -20.09 2.73
CA ILE A 398 19.39 -19.58 3.09
C ILE A 398 19.37 -18.07 3.22
N ASP A 399 20.04 -17.56 4.25
CA ASP A 399 20.39 -16.15 4.33
C ASP A 399 21.55 -15.86 3.37
N LEU A 400 21.27 -15.04 2.36
CA LEU A 400 22.23 -14.74 1.29
C LEU A 400 23.51 -14.08 1.82
N SER A 401 23.43 -13.33 2.92
CA SER A 401 24.59 -12.67 3.54
C SER A 401 25.63 -13.66 4.07
N THR A 402 25.22 -14.90 4.37
CA THR A 402 26.10 -15.97 4.86
C THR A 402 26.94 -16.61 3.75
N VAL A 403 26.61 -16.34 2.48
CA VAL A 403 27.24 -16.95 1.30
C VAL A 403 27.80 -15.95 0.30
N ALA A 404 27.34 -14.70 0.33
CA ALA A 404 27.85 -13.65 -0.52
C ALA A 404 27.66 -12.26 0.10
N LYS A 405 28.54 -11.33 -0.27
CA LYS A 405 28.42 -9.93 0.17
C LYS A 405 27.27 -9.24 -0.56
N LEU A 406 26.35 -8.65 0.21
CA LEU A 406 25.24 -7.85 -0.31
C LEU A 406 25.71 -6.46 -0.73
N ARG A 407 25.08 -5.93 -1.78
CA ARG A 407 25.35 -4.58 -2.29
C ARG A 407 24.89 -3.52 -1.29
N THR A 408 25.74 -2.52 -1.09
CA THR A 408 25.41 -1.27 -0.39
C THR A 408 25.00 -0.24 -1.44
N GLY A 409 23.78 0.31 -1.35
CA GLY A 409 23.28 1.29 -2.33
C GLY A 409 22.75 0.64 -3.61
N LEU A 410 21.59 -0.01 -3.50
CA LEU A 410 20.88 -0.58 -4.66
C LEU A 410 20.41 0.49 -5.64
N PHE A 411 19.85 1.57 -5.11
CA PHE A 411 19.38 2.75 -5.84
C PHE A 411 19.35 3.94 -4.89
N HIS A 412 19.38 5.15 -5.46
CA HIS A 412 19.29 6.39 -4.70
C HIS A 412 17.81 6.71 -4.45
N ALA A 413 17.44 7.08 -3.23
CA ALA A 413 16.13 7.64 -2.94
C ALA A 413 15.93 8.94 -3.74
N PRO A 414 14.69 9.25 -4.18
CA PRO A 414 14.43 10.48 -4.92
C PRO A 414 14.77 11.68 -4.02
N LYS A 415 15.53 12.64 -4.56
CA LYS A 415 15.83 13.91 -3.88
C LYS A 415 14.53 14.62 -3.51
N GLY A 416 14.14 14.54 -2.25
CA GLY A 416 13.10 15.39 -1.65
C GLY A 416 13.77 16.28 -0.61
N ASP A 417 13.84 17.59 -0.90
CA ASP A 417 14.21 18.76 -0.07
C ASP A 417 15.41 18.69 0.90
N CYS A 418 16.09 17.56 1.04
CA CYS A 418 17.33 17.37 1.79
C CYS A 418 18.44 17.10 0.77
N GLU A 419 19.49 17.92 0.79
CA GLU A 419 20.71 17.67 0.02
C GLU A 419 21.43 16.45 0.61
N GLY A 420 21.09 15.26 0.13
CA GLY A 420 21.70 13.98 0.52
C GLY A 420 20.82 12.85 0.01
N GLY A 421 21.34 11.98 -0.85
CA GLY A 421 20.52 10.90 -1.42
C GLY A 421 20.46 9.75 -0.42
N GLU A 422 19.29 9.37 0.10
CA GLU A 422 19.23 8.18 0.95
C GLU A 422 19.65 6.96 0.12
N SER A 423 20.66 6.24 0.60
CA SER A 423 21.12 5.00 0.01
C SER A 423 20.35 3.85 0.65
N VAL A 424 19.76 2.98 -0.18
CA VAL A 424 19.09 1.78 0.33
C VAL A 424 20.09 0.63 0.41
N ARG A 425 20.27 0.11 1.61
CA ARG A 425 20.93 -1.18 1.88
C ARG A 425 19.89 -2.25 2.22
N LEU A 426 20.31 -3.51 2.17
CA LEU A 426 19.48 -4.63 2.61
C LEU A 426 20.03 -5.16 3.92
N ALA A 427 19.23 -5.05 4.98
CA ALA A 427 19.56 -5.63 6.28
C ALA A 427 19.48 -7.16 6.25
N TYR A 428 18.63 -7.72 5.38
CA TYR A 428 18.42 -9.15 5.25
C TYR A 428 17.91 -9.54 3.87
N VAL A 429 18.40 -10.68 3.37
CA VAL A 429 17.94 -11.32 2.15
C VAL A 429 17.86 -12.83 2.38
N GLU A 430 16.66 -13.37 2.36
CA GLU A 430 16.43 -14.81 2.43
C GLU A 430 16.06 -15.34 1.05
N ILE A 431 16.72 -16.41 0.63
CA ILE A 431 16.34 -17.17 -0.56
C ILE A 431 15.67 -18.45 -0.11
N ARG A 432 14.53 -18.80 -0.70
CA ARG A 432 13.92 -20.13 -0.52
C ARG A 432 13.66 -20.81 -1.85
N ARG A 433 13.56 -22.13 -1.81
CA ARG A 433 13.20 -22.96 -2.97
C ARG A 433 11.73 -23.40 -2.89
N GLY A 434 11.00 -23.32 -4.00
CA GLY A 434 9.65 -23.87 -4.12
C GLY A 434 8.62 -22.90 -4.70
N ALA A 435 7.57 -23.43 -5.33
CA ALA A 435 6.45 -22.63 -5.85
C ALA A 435 5.43 -22.28 -4.78
N VAL A 436 5.02 -23.30 -4.03
CA VAL A 436 4.01 -23.23 -2.98
C VAL A 436 4.59 -23.89 -1.75
N LEU A 437 4.53 -23.21 -0.62
CA LEU A 437 5.04 -23.70 0.66
C LEU A 437 3.87 -23.96 1.60
N THR A 438 3.97 -25.04 2.38
CA THR A 438 2.89 -25.47 3.26
C THR A 438 2.53 -24.40 4.29
N GLY A 439 1.24 -24.08 4.40
CA GLY A 439 0.74 -23.10 5.37
C GLY A 439 0.96 -21.63 4.99
N ILE A 440 1.49 -21.35 3.79
CA ILE A 440 1.74 -19.99 3.30
C ILE A 440 0.71 -19.66 2.18
N PRO A 441 -0.03 -18.54 2.30
CA PRO A 441 -0.90 -18.05 1.22
C PRO A 441 -0.15 -17.95 -0.11
N SER A 442 -0.77 -18.38 -1.19
CA SER A 442 -0.11 -18.47 -2.50
C SER A 442 -1.00 -17.95 -3.63
N SER A 443 -0.39 -17.38 -4.68
CA SER A 443 -1.13 -16.93 -5.85
C SER A 443 -1.60 -18.09 -6.72
N PHE A 444 -2.56 -17.81 -7.61
CA PHE A 444 -2.99 -18.77 -8.62
C PHE A 444 -1.82 -19.23 -9.49
N THR A 445 -0.98 -18.31 -9.96
CA THR A 445 0.18 -18.61 -10.80
C THR A 445 1.19 -19.52 -10.09
N ALA A 446 1.46 -19.28 -8.80
CA ALA A 446 2.32 -20.15 -8.00
C ALA A 446 1.82 -21.62 -8.01
N ARG A 447 0.51 -21.83 -7.95
CA ARG A 447 -0.11 -23.17 -8.00
C ARG A 447 -0.03 -23.81 -9.39
N GLN A 448 0.12 -23.03 -10.46
CA GLN A 448 0.25 -23.56 -11.81
C GLN A 448 1.66 -24.13 -12.10
N PHE A 449 2.71 -23.66 -11.40
CA PHE A 449 4.08 -24.15 -11.62
C PHE A 449 4.21 -25.68 -11.47
N GLY A 450 3.49 -26.29 -10.52
CA GLY A 450 3.51 -27.75 -10.37
C GLY A 450 2.93 -28.54 -11.56
N GLN A 451 2.23 -27.86 -12.47
CA GLN A 451 1.66 -28.44 -13.69
C GLN A 451 2.53 -28.15 -14.92
N MET A 452 3.55 -27.30 -14.81
CA MET A 452 4.43 -26.90 -15.90
C MET A 452 5.62 -27.86 -16.00
N GLN A 453 5.62 -28.76 -17.00
CA GLN A 453 6.66 -29.77 -17.14
C GLN A 453 8.02 -29.23 -17.61
N GLU A 454 8.03 -28.09 -18.30
CA GLU A 454 9.25 -27.47 -18.85
C GLU A 454 9.91 -26.49 -17.86
N GLU A 455 9.24 -26.13 -16.77
CA GLU A 455 9.73 -25.14 -15.81
C GLU A 455 10.50 -25.81 -14.67
N VAL A 456 11.64 -25.21 -14.30
CA VAL A 456 12.34 -25.61 -13.08
C VAL A 456 11.53 -25.17 -11.86
N GLU A 457 11.74 -25.83 -10.73
CA GLU A 457 11.14 -25.38 -9.48
C GLU A 457 11.49 -23.89 -9.24
N PRO A 458 10.52 -23.05 -8.85
CA PRO A 458 10.75 -21.62 -8.76
C PRO A 458 11.34 -21.21 -7.39
N TRP A 459 11.60 -19.91 -7.25
CA TRP A 459 12.31 -19.33 -6.11
C TRP A 459 11.45 -18.38 -5.28
N TRP A 460 11.87 -18.16 -4.04
CA TRP A 460 11.41 -17.07 -3.19
C TRP A 460 12.59 -16.17 -2.81
N ILE A 461 12.31 -14.88 -2.70
CA ILE A 461 13.25 -13.86 -2.22
C ILE A 461 12.51 -13.00 -1.19
N ILE A 462 12.99 -12.97 0.05
CA ILE A 462 12.48 -12.11 1.11
C ILE A 462 13.51 -11.05 1.42
N LEU A 463 13.10 -9.78 1.47
CA LEU A 463 13.99 -8.62 1.57
C LEU A 463 13.59 -7.74 2.75
N VAL A 464 14.56 -7.30 3.54
CA VAL A 464 14.37 -6.24 4.54
C VAL A 464 15.24 -5.03 4.17
N PRO A 465 14.66 -3.98 3.56
CA PRO A 465 15.39 -2.76 3.24
C PRO A 465 15.70 -1.94 4.50
N GLU A 466 16.84 -1.28 4.47
CA GLU A 466 17.27 -0.31 5.47
C GLU A 466 17.77 0.95 4.77
N PHE A 467 17.24 2.09 5.20
CA PHE A 467 17.50 3.39 4.58
C PHE A 467 18.56 4.11 5.40
N GLU A 468 19.71 4.37 4.79
CA GLU A 468 20.74 5.19 5.42
C GLU A 468 20.54 6.66 5.02
N VAL A 469 20.40 7.52 6.04
CA VAL A 469 20.52 8.96 5.85
C VAL A 469 22.00 9.26 5.77
N GLU A 470 22.48 9.73 4.60
CA GLU A 470 23.81 10.31 4.48
C GLU A 470 23.93 11.44 5.51
N LYS A 471 24.71 11.22 6.57
CA LYS A 471 25.12 12.31 7.44
C LYS A 471 26.14 13.11 6.64
N ASP A 472 25.82 14.36 6.34
CA ASP A 472 26.79 15.34 5.87
C ASP A 472 27.91 15.45 6.93
N GLU A 473 28.97 14.69 6.76
CA GLU A 473 30.25 14.94 7.43
C GLU A 473 30.91 16.12 6.72
N LYS A 474 30.40 17.34 6.96
CA LYS A 474 31.16 18.57 6.76
C LYS A 474 31.55 19.11 8.13
N LEU A 475 32.79 18.80 8.51
CA LEU A 475 33.58 19.53 9.51
C LEU A 475 34.24 20.75 8.85
#